data_AF-A0A918J7I8-F1
#
_entry.id   AF-A0A918J7I8-F1
#
_cell.length_a   1.000
_cell.length_b   1.000
_cell.length_c   1.000
_cell.angle_alpha   90.00
_cell.angle_beta   90.00
_cell.angle_gamma   90.00
#
_symmetry.space_group_name_H-M   'P 1'
#
loop_
_entity.id
_entity.type
_entity.pdbx_description
1 polymer ?
#
loop_
_entity_poly.entity_id
_entity_poly.type
_entity_poly.pdbx_seq_one_letter_code
_entity_poly.pdbx_strand_id
1 'polypeptide(L)'
;MSVTVYADVDYKGKSATLDQGRHKLDPSMNDCISSVRVPSGWKATLYEHADFTGAQITLEADTRKVDGALHDKASSIVVAETEEDDGQYIFSAENGDNWFYFEDHSSSD
;
A
#
# COMPACT_ATOMS: atom_id res chain seq x y z
N MET A 1 -10.11 8.96 1.38
CA MET A 1 -9.71 8.26 0.14
C MET A 1 -10.18 6.82 0.25
N SER A 2 -10.32 6.10 -0.86
CA SER A 2 -10.76 4.70 -0.84
C SER A 2 -9.95 3.85 -1.79
N VAL A 3 -9.88 2.55 -1.48
CA VAL A 3 -9.26 1.51 -2.32
C VAL A 3 -10.37 0.76 -3.06
N THR A 4 -10.16 0.45 -4.33
CA THR A 4 -11.12 -0.35 -5.10
C THR A 4 -10.50 -1.68 -5.51
N VAL A 5 -11.16 -2.78 -5.15
CA VAL A 5 -10.80 -4.14 -5.55
C VAL A 5 -11.74 -4.61 -6.67
N TYR A 6 -11.24 -5.48 -7.54
CA TYR A 6 -11.93 -5.96 -8.73
C TYR A 6 -11.80 -7.48 -8.88
N ALA A 7 -12.88 -8.11 -9.32
CA ALA A 7 -12.96 -9.56 -9.51
C ALA A 7 -12.23 -10.07 -10.76
N ASP A 8 -12.09 -9.24 -11.79
CA ASP A 8 -11.33 -9.59 -12.99
C ASP A 8 -10.01 -8.82 -13.05
N VAL A 9 -9.09 -9.32 -13.87
CA VAL A 9 -7.85 -8.62 -14.24
C VAL A 9 -8.16 -7.32 -15.00
N ASP A 10 -7.20 -6.40 -15.03
CA ASP A 10 -7.34 -5.08 -15.69
C ASP A 10 -8.49 -4.22 -15.15
N TYR A 11 -8.84 -4.34 -13.87
CA TYR A 11 -9.86 -3.54 -13.18
C TYR A 11 -11.27 -3.72 -13.76
N LYS A 12 -11.62 -4.96 -14.09
CA LYS A 12 -12.89 -5.31 -14.72
C LYS A 12 -13.77 -6.13 -13.78
N GLY A 13 -14.98 -6.40 -14.26
CA GLY A 13 -15.94 -7.22 -13.57
C GLY A 13 -16.51 -6.54 -12.34
N LYS A 14 -16.78 -7.33 -11.31
CA LYS A 14 -17.35 -6.85 -10.08
C LYS A 14 -16.32 -6.06 -9.27
N SER A 15 -16.70 -4.87 -8.78
CA SER A 15 -15.83 -4.01 -7.99
C SER A 15 -16.41 -3.70 -6.62
N ALA A 16 -15.55 -3.57 -5.60
CA ALA A 16 -15.93 -3.10 -4.27
C ALA A 16 -14.98 -1.98 -3.85
N THR A 17 -15.57 -0.91 -3.33
CA THR A 17 -14.83 0.26 -2.84
C THR A 17 -14.85 0.22 -1.32
N LEU A 18 -13.67 0.37 -0.73
CA LEU A 18 -13.45 0.22 0.70
C LEU A 18 -12.72 1.44 1.22
N ASP A 19 -13.27 2.00 2.29
CA ASP A 19 -12.67 3.12 3.02
C ASP A 19 -11.57 2.62 3.97
N GLN A 20 -10.90 3.56 4.63
CA GLN A 20 -9.90 3.26 5.65
C GLN A 20 -10.48 2.39 6.76
N GLY A 21 -9.80 1.29 7.07
CA GLY A 21 -10.23 0.37 8.11
C GLY A 21 -10.02 -1.09 7.76
N ARG A 22 -10.62 -1.95 8.57
CA ARG A 22 -10.59 -3.40 8.41
C ARG A 22 -11.95 -3.87 7.92
N HIS A 23 -11.97 -4.51 6.76
CA HIS A 23 -13.20 -4.95 6.11
C HIS A 23 -13.10 -6.44 5.78
N LYS A 24 -14.13 -7.19 6.15
CA LYS A 24 -14.31 -8.56 5.67
C LYS A 24 -14.93 -8.48 4.28
N LEU A 25 -14.42 -9.29 3.34
CA LEU A 25 -14.98 -9.31 1.99
C LEU A 25 -16.32 -10.04 2.01
N ASP A 26 -17.30 -9.49 1.30
CA ASP A 26 -18.56 -10.19 1.07
C ASP A 26 -18.30 -11.55 0.41
N PRO A 27 -19.08 -12.59 0.70
CA PRO A 27 -18.91 -13.93 0.09
C PRO A 27 -19.02 -13.92 -1.43
N SER A 28 -19.56 -12.84 -1.99
CA SER A 28 -19.71 -12.62 -3.43
C SER A 28 -18.53 -11.89 -4.08
N MET A 29 -17.52 -11.55 -3.29
CA MET A 29 -16.25 -10.88 -3.61
C MET A 29 -15.04 -11.63 -3.03
N ASN A 30 -15.30 -12.47 -2.02
CA ASN A 30 -14.38 -13.45 -1.49
C ASN A 30 -13.88 -14.38 -2.60
N ASP A 31 -12.61 -14.73 -2.55
CA ASP A 31 -12.00 -15.71 -3.45
C ASP A 31 -12.14 -15.37 -4.95
N CYS A 32 -12.29 -14.07 -5.28
CA CYS A 32 -12.43 -13.62 -6.66
C CYS A 32 -11.50 -12.45 -7.00
N ILE A 33 -10.75 -11.89 -6.05
CA ILE A 33 -10.00 -10.65 -6.30
C ILE A 33 -8.81 -10.93 -7.22
N SER A 34 -8.85 -10.30 -8.40
CA SER A 34 -7.82 -10.41 -9.43
C SER A 34 -7.06 -9.10 -9.66
N SER A 35 -7.63 -7.94 -9.34
CA SER A 35 -6.92 -6.65 -9.48
C SER A 35 -7.35 -5.62 -8.44
N VAL A 36 -6.46 -4.68 -8.11
CA VAL A 36 -6.65 -3.70 -7.03
C VAL A 36 -6.13 -2.33 -7.45
N ARG A 37 -6.89 -1.27 -7.18
CA ARG A 37 -6.45 0.12 -7.32
C ARG A 37 -6.21 0.72 -5.95
N VAL A 38 -4.95 1.03 -5.68
CA VAL A 38 -4.51 1.71 -4.47
C VAL A 38 -4.04 3.11 -4.87
N PRO A 39 -4.63 4.18 -4.32
CA PRO A 39 -4.15 5.54 -4.55
C PRO A 39 -2.78 5.77 -3.90
N SER A 40 -1.99 6.69 -4.43
CA SER A 40 -0.71 7.09 -3.81
C SER A 40 -0.94 7.57 -2.37
N GLY A 41 -0.02 7.24 -1.45
CA GLY A 41 -0.20 7.54 -0.03
C GLY A 41 -1.05 6.51 0.72
N TRP A 42 -1.44 5.39 0.09
CA TRP A 42 -2.28 4.35 0.70
C TRP A 42 -1.69 2.96 0.50
N LYS A 43 -2.08 2.03 1.37
CA LYS A 43 -1.77 0.61 1.28
C LYS A 43 -3.00 -0.26 1.55
N ALA A 44 -3.12 -1.31 0.76
CA ALA A 44 -4.16 -2.32 0.87
C ALA A 44 -3.52 -3.67 1.18
N THR A 45 -3.82 -4.23 2.36
CA THR A 45 -3.33 -5.56 2.75
C THR A 45 -4.46 -6.57 2.64
N LEU A 46 -4.34 -7.50 1.69
CA LEU A 46 -5.25 -8.63 1.51
C LEU A 46 -4.80 -9.80 2.37
N TYR A 47 -5.76 -10.52 2.96
CA TYR A 47 -5.56 -11.70 3.82
C TYR A 47 -6.33 -12.90 3.28
N GLU A 48 -5.72 -14.07 3.37
CA GLU A 48 -6.32 -15.35 2.96
C GLU A 48 -7.55 -15.70 3.80
N HIS A 49 -7.54 -15.37 5.09
CA HIS A 49 -8.65 -15.72 5.99
C HIS A 49 -9.46 -14.50 6.43
N ALA A 50 -10.75 -14.75 6.69
CA ALA A 50 -11.71 -13.72 7.12
C ALA A 50 -11.42 -13.10 8.51
N ASP A 51 -10.43 -13.64 9.22
CA ASP A 51 -9.99 -13.21 10.54
C ASP A 51 -8.65 -12.46 10.50
N PHE A 52 -8.24 -11.99 9.31
CA PHE A 52 -6.99 -11.25 9.09
C PHE A 52 -5.74 -12.09 9.46
N THR A 53 -5.76 -13.36 9.07
CA THR A 53 -4.68 -14.34 9.31
C THR A 53 -4.36 -15.11 8.03
N GLY A 54 -3.34 -15.97 8.08
CA GLY A 54 -2.89 -16.77 6.93
C GLY A 54 -1.93 -15.99 6.03
N ALA A 55 -1.89 -16.34 4.74
CA ALA A 55 -1.11 -15.58 3.78
C ALA A 55 -1.64 -14.15 3.65
N GLN A 56 -0.73 -13.18 3.53
CA GLN A 56 -1.09 -11.78 3.28
C GLN A 56 -0.21 -11.17 2.18
N ILE A 57 -0.76 -10.21 1.45
CA ILE A 57 -0.03 -9.39 0.47
C ILE A 57 -0.42 -7.94 0.68
N THR A 58 0.58 -7.07 0.74
CA THR A 58 0.40 -5.63 0.84
C THR A 58 0.66 -5.00 -0.53
N LEU A 59 -0.32 -4.23 -1.00
CA LEU A 59 -0.28 -3.50 -2.27
C LEU A 59 -0.31 -2.01 -1.95
N GLU A 60 0.68 -1.28 -2.43
CA GLU A 60 0.84 0.17 -2.20
C GLU A 60 0.60 0.99 -3.47
N ALA A 61 0.34 0.31 -4.58
CA ALA A 61 0.10 0.89 -5.89
C ALA A 61 -0.95 0.09 -6.66
N ASP A 62 -1.37 0.63 -7.80
CA ASP A 62 -2.29 -0.05 -8.70
C ASP A 62 -1.69 -1.37 -9.22
N THR A 63 -2.45 -2.44 -9.03
CA THR A 63 -2.05 -3.80 -9.35
C THR A 63 -3.08 -4.39 -10.31
N ARG A 64 -2.68 -4.52 -11.59
CA ARG A 64 -3.55 -5.01 -12.68
C ARG A 64 -3.88 -6.49 -12.58
N LYS A 65 -3.00 -7.24 -11.93
CA LYS A 65 -3.13 -8.67 -11.69
C LYS A 65 -2.45 -9.01 -10.37
N VAL A 66 -3.23 -9.50 -9.41
CA VAL A 66 -2.70 -10.05 -8.16
C VAL A 66 -2.14 -11.42 -8.52
N ASP A 67 -0.82 -11.55 -8.48
CA ASP A 67 -0.12 -12.82 -8.71
C ASP A 67 0.23 -13.50 -7.38
N GLY A 68 0.24 -14.83 -7.37
CA GLY A 68 0.67 -15.64 -6.24
C GLY A 68 -0.47 -16.27 -5.42
N ALA A 69 -0.16 -16.60 -4.17
CA ALA A 69 -1.01 -17.44 -3.30
C ALA A 69 -2.34 -16.80 -2.87
N LEU A 70 -2.52 -15.49 -3.10
CA LEU A 70 -3.74 -14.76 -2.73
C LEU A 70 -4.66 -14.43 -3.90
N HIS A 71 -4.27 -14.80 -5.12
CA HIS A 71 -5.17 -14.79 -6.26
C HIS A 71 -6.35 -15.72 -5.99
N ASP A 72 -7.57 -15.19 -6.06
CA ASP A 72 -8.81 -15.93 -5.78
C ASP A 72 -8.88 -16.60 -4.40
N LYS A 73 -8.19 -16.04 -3.41
CA LYS A 73 -8.12 -16.59 -2.04
C LYS A 73 -8.28 -15.55 -0.93
N ALA A 74 -8.43 -14.28 -1.28
CA ALA A 74 -8.54 -13.22 -0.30
C ALA A 74 -9.96 -13.18 0.30
N SER A 75 -10.05 -13.27 1.63
CA SER A 75 -11.30 -13.18 2.40
C SER A 75 -11.41 -11.92 3.26
N SER A 76 -10.31 -11.19 3.46
CA SER A 76 -10.32 -9.94 4.22
C SER A 76 -9.29 -8.96 3.71
N ILE A 77 -9.54 -7.69 3.99
CA ILE A 77 -8.72 -6.58 3.53
C ILE A 77 -8.62 -5.51 4.61
N VAL A 78 -7.42 -4.96 4.73
CA VAL A 78 -7.12 -3.81 5.57
C VAL A 78 -6.64 -2.68 4.68
N VAL A 79 -7.34 -1.56 4.75
CA VAL A 79 -7.00 -0.34 4.04
C VAL A 79 -6.44 0.65 5.04
N ALA A 80 -5.22 1.10 4.81
CA ALA A 80 -4.55 2.09 5.64
C ALA A 80 -3.85 3.12 4.75
N GLU A 81 -3.57 4.29 5.32
CA GLU A 81 -2.63 5.23 4.71
C GLU A 81 -1.25 4.54 4.70
N THR A 82 -0.53 4.65 3.58
CA THR A 82 0.89 4.35 3.62
C THR A 82 1.49 5.52 4.37
N GLU A 83 2.06 5.23 5.54
CA GLU A 83 2.98 6.18 6.14
C GLU A 83 4.17 6.19 5.18
N GLU A 84 4.07 6.99 4.13
CA GLU A 84 5.25 7.52 3.48
C GLU A 84 5.99 8.17 4.64
N ASP A 85 7.02 7.49 5.11
CA ASP A 85 8.04 8.08 5.94
C ASP A 85 8.67 9.19 5.08
N ASP A 86 7.98 10.32 5.02
CA ASP A 86 8.55 11.66 4.86
C ASP A 86 9.22 12.06 6.19
N GLY A 87 9.63 11.06 6.99
CA GLY A 87 10.66 11.16 8.00
C GLY A 87 12.00 11.34 7.30
N GLN A 88 12.17 12.47 6.63
CA GLN A 88 13.49 13.09 6.56
C GLN A 88 13.93 13.39 8.00
N TYR A 89 14.47 12.39 8.69
CA TYR A 89 15.10 12.55 10.00
C TYR A 89 16.42 13.31 9.80
N ILE A 90 16.34 14.64 9.85
CA ILE A 90 17.44 15.54 10.19
C ILE A 90 16.92 16.50 11.28
N PHE A 91 17.47 16.68 12.48
CA PHE A 91 18.50 16.05 13.31
C PHE A 91 18.07 16.29 14.77
N SER A 92 18.47 15.42 15.70
CA SER A 92 18.98 15.91 16.98
C SER A 92 20.35 15.29 17.15
N ALA A 93 21.35 15.92 16.54
CA ALA A 93 22.73 15.73 16.96
C ALA A 93 22.85 16.32 18.37
N GLU A 94 22.55 15.52 19.38
CA GLU A 94 23.27 15.66 20.63
C GLU A 94 24.72 15.27 20.34
N ASN A 95 25.53 16.30 20.09
CA ASN A 95 26.99 16.27 19.96
C ASN A 95 27.54 15.93 18.57
N GLY A 96 27.40 16.91 17.68
CA GLY A 96 28.55 17.51 16.98
C GLY A 96 29.33 16.64 16.00
N ASP A 97 28.76 16.36 14.82
CA ASP A 97 29.54 16.13 13.61
C ASP A 97 28.74 16.61 12.38
N ASN A 98 29.19 17.72 11.80
CA ASN A 98 28.62 18.37 10.63
C ASN A 98 29.17 17.73 9.34
N TRP A 99 28.29 17.13 8.55
CA TRP A 99 28.56 16.72 7.16
C TRP A 99 27.37 17.25 6.35
N PHE A 100 27.51 18.29 5.53
CA PHE A 100 28.02 18.20 4.16
C PHE A 100 28.65 19.52 3.70
N TYR A 101 29.81 19.41 3.06
CA TYR A 101 30.50 20.47 2.32
C TYR A 101 29.88 20.58 0.93
N PHE A 102 29.29 21.73 0.58
CA PHE A 102 29.13 22.12 -0.83
C PHE A 102 30.21 23.17 -1.10
N GLU A 103 31.28 22.77 -1.78
CA GLU A 103 32.23 23.70 -2.39
C GLU A 103 31.53 24.39 -3.57
N ASP A 104 31.02 25.60 -3.35
CA ASP A 104 30.91 26.58 -4.42
C ASP A 104 32.10 27.54 -4.29
N HIS A 105 33.15 27.24 -5.06
CA HIS A 105 34.23 28.17 -5.30
C HIS A 105 33.76 29.25 -6.26
N SER A 106 33.54 30.47 -5.77
CA SER A 106 33.61 31.64 -6.64
C SER A 106 34.17 32.86 -5.92
N SER A 107 35.28 33.32 -6.50
CA SER A 107 36.23 34.38 -6.14
C SER A 107 35.65 35.76 -5.83
N SER A 108 36.33 36.50 -4.94
CA SER A 108 36.99 37.80 -5.27
C SER A 108 37.48 38.52 -3.99
N ASP A 109 38.80 38.61 -3.82
CA ASP A 109 39.58 39.86 -3.83
C ASP A 109 41.08 39.51 -3.95
#